data_AF-A0A0G0BE86-F1
#
_entry.id   AF-A0A0G0BE86-F1
#
_cell.length_a   1.000
_cell.length_b   1.000
_cell.length_c   1.000
_cell.angle_alpha   90.00
_cell.angle_beta   90.00
_cell.angle_gamma   90.00
#
_symmetry.space_group_name_H-M   'P 1'
#
loop_
_entity.id
_entity.type
_entity.pdbx_description
1 polymer ?
#
loop_
_entity_poly.entity_id
_entity_poly.type
_entity_poly.pdbx_seq_one_letter_code
_entity_poly.pdbx_strand_id
1 'polypeptide(L)' 'MKKIHEQNVRKLTKVGRQSIAVTIPIEIVRELKWRDKQKVVVERVRGGVMIKDWK' A
#
# COMPACT_ATOMS: atom_id res chain seq x y z
N MET A 1 13.57 20.36 6.56
CA MET A 1 12.62 19.25 6.75
C MET A 1 11.95 18.92 5.41
N LYS A 2 12.42 17.91 4.68
CA LYS A 2 11.74 17.47 3.44
C LYS A 2 10.49 16.66 3.84
N LYS A 3 9.35 17.33 3.79
CA LYS A 3 7.96 16.86 3.64
C LYS A 3 7.72 15.34 3.74
N ILE A 4 7.25 14.90 4.91
CA ILE A 4 6.59 13.58 5.09
C ILE A 4 5.47 13.38 4.04
N HIS A 5 4.78 14.46 3.64
CA HIS A 5 3.70 14.40 2.64
C HIS A 5 4.14 13.90 1.26
N GLU A 6 5.34 14.26 0.78
CA GLU A 6 5.81 13.79 -0.53
C GLU A 6 6.15 12.30 -0.50
N GLN A 7 6.50 11.75 0.66
CA GLN A 7 6.88 10.34 0.81
C GLN A 7 5.67 9.40 0.68
N ASN A 8 4.46 9.90 0.93
CA ASN A 8 3.23 9.10 0.86
C ASN A 8 2.57 9.15 -0.52
N VAL A 9 2.96 10.06 -1.41
CA VAL A 9 2.46 10.12 -2.78
C VAL A 9 3.27 9.16 -3.65
N ARG A 10 2.60 8.12 -4.18
CA ARG A 10 3.24 7.06 -4.97
C ARG A 10 2.54 6.89 -6.32
N LYS A 11 3.33 6.59 -7.35
CA LYS A 11 2.81 6.27 -8.68
C LYS A 11 2.29 4.83 -8.70
N LEU A 12 1.21 4.60 -9.43
CA LEU A 12 0.72 3.27 -9.74
C LEU A 12 1.55 2.66 -10.87
N THR A 13 1.99 1.43 -10.68
CA THR A 13 2.77 0.68 -11.68
C THR A 13 1.97 -0.53 -12.13
N LYS A 14 1.90 -0.78 -13.44
CA LYS A 14 1.22 -1.95 -13.98
C LYS A 14 1.98 -3.22 -13.59
N VAL A 15 1.26 -4.22 -13.07
CA VAL A 15 1.78 -5.57 -12.79
C VAL A 15 0.88 -6.60 -13.47
N GLY A 16 1.46 -7.43 -14.32
CA GLY A 16 0.69 -8.37 -15.15
C GLY A 16 -0.20 -7.66 -16.18
N ARG A 17 -1.30 -8.31 -16.59
CA ARG A 17 -2.17 -7.81 -17.67
C ARG A 17 -3.20 -6.78 -17.22
N GLN A 18 -3.82 -7.00 -16.06
CA GLN A 18 -4.98 -6.22 -15.56
C GLN A 18 -4.79 -5.63 -14.17
N SER A 19 -3.64 -5.86 -13.51
CA SER A 19 -3.42 -5.43 -12.13
C SER A 19 -2.43 -4.25 -12.08
N ILE A 20 -2.55 -3.48 -11.01
CA ILE A 20 -1.65 -2.38 -10.67
C ILE A 20 -1.12 -2.57 -9.26
N ALA A 21 0.11 -2.14 -9.03
CA ALA A 21 0.77 -2.15 -7.74
C ALA A 21 1.09 -0.72 -7.32
N VAL A 22 1.01 -0.48 -6.02
CA VAL A 22 1.53 0.71 -5.36
C VAL A 22 2.50 0.25 -4.27
N THR A 23 3.64 0.92 -4.15
CA THR A 23 4.59 0.62 -3.08
C THR A 23 4.14 1.32 -1.80
N ILE A 24 4.10 0.57 -0.70
CA ILE A 24 3.83 1.12 0.62
C ILE A 24 5.16 1.55 1.23
N PRO A 25 5.29 2.78 1.75
CA PRO A 25 6.48 3.22 2.49
C PRO A 25 6.87 2.22 3.60
N ILE A 26 8.17 1.97 3.76
CA ILE A 26 8.68 0.92 4.65
C ILE A 26 8.35 1.21 6.13
N GLU A 27 8.22 2.48 6.49
CA GLU A 27 7.83 2.93 7.83
C GLU A 27 6.45 2.39 8.20
N ILE A 28 5.47 2.53 7.29
CA ILE A 28 4.10 2.00 7.48
C ILE A 28 4.12 0.47 7.57
N VAL A 29 4.88 -0.20 6.70
CA VAL A 29 5.01 -1.68 6.73
C VAL A 29 5.56 -2.16 8.08
N ARG A 30 6.54 -1.46 8.63
CA ARG A 30 7.15 -1.77 9.94
C ARG A 30 6.17 -1.52 11.10
N GLU A 31 5.45 -0.40 11.07
CA GLU A 31 4.43 -0.07 12.09
C GLU A 31 3.30 -1.10 12.12
N LEU A 32 2.82 -1.52 10.94
CA LEU A 32 1.83 -2.58 10.80
C LEU A 32 2.38 -3.98 11.05
N LYS A 33 3.71 -4.13 11.18
CA LYS A 33 4.43 -5.42 11.33
C LYS A 33 4.10 -6.42 10.22
N TRP A 34 3.79 -5.91 9.03
CA TRP A 34 3.54 -6.73 7.85
C TRP A 34 4.82 -7.41 7.40
N ARG A 35 4.66 -8.64 6.88
CA ARG A 35 5.76 -9.49 6.43
C ARG A 35 5.65 -9.76 4.95
N ASP A 36 6.78 -10.13 4.33
CA ASP A 36 6.80 -10.58 2.95
C ASP A 36 5.82 -11.75 2.75
N LYS A 37 5.11 -11.75 1.61
CA LYS A 37 4.12 -12.76 1.20
C LYS A 37 2.93 -12.93 2.16
N GLN A 38 2.73 -12.04 3.13
CA GLN A 38 1.54 -12.04 3.97
C GLN A 38 0.29 -11.71 3.15
N LYS A 39 -0.84 -12.33 3.53
CA LYS A 39 -2.14 -12.04 2.92
C LYS A 39 -2.76 -10.79 3.54
N VAL A 40 -3.37 -9.99 2.68
CA VAL A 40 -4.11 -8.78 3.07
C VAL A 40 -5.45 -8.74 2.32
N VAL A 41 -6.41 -8.01 2.87
CA VAL A 41 -7.71 -7.73 2.23
C VAL A 41 -7.65 -6.33 1.63
N VAL A 42 -8.13 -6.18 0.39
CA VAL A 42 -8.28 -4.89 -0.29
C VAL A 42 -9.77 -4.58 -0.43
N GLU A 43 -10.22 -3.50 0.19
CA GLU A 43 -11.62 -3.08 0.21
C GLU A 43 -11.78 -1.74 -0.52
N ARG A 44 -12.82 -1.61 -1.35
CA ARG A 44 -13.15 -0.34 -1.99
C ARG A 44 -13.78 0.60 -0.96
N VAL A 45 -13.27 1.83 -0.90
CA VAL A 45 -13.84 2.92 -0.09
C VAL A 45 -14.05 4.16 -0.96
N ARG A 46 -14.79 5.16 -0.44
CA ARG A 46 -14.97 6.43 -1.16
C ARG A 46 -13.60 7.08 -1.38
N GLY A 47 -13.25 7.34 -2.64
CA GLY A 47 -12.00 8.00 -3.02
C GLY A 47 -10.75 7.11 -3.02
N GLY A 48 -10.81 5.82 -2.66
CA GLY A 48 -9.61 4.98 -2.63
C GLY A 48 -9.84 3.50 -2.34
N VAL A 49 -8.77 2.81 -1.92
CA VAL A 49 -8.84 1.45 -1.39
C VAL A 49 -8.23 1.42 0.00
N MET A 50 -8.78 0.58 0.86
CA MET A 50 -8.26 0.31 2.19
C MET A 50 -7.63 -1.09 2.18
N ILE A 51 -6.42 -1.21 2.72
CA ILE A 51 -5.70 -2.49 2.79
C ILE A 51 -5.56 -2.85 4.27
N LYS A 52 -5.98 -4.05 4.65
CA LYS A 52 -5.97 -4.55 6.04
C LYS A 52 -5.39 -5.95 6.11
N ASP A 53 -4.95 -6.35 7.29
CA ASP A 53 -4.55 -7.74 7.54
C ASP A 53 -5.66 -8.74 7.26
N TRP A 54 -5.25 -9.90 6.75
CA TRP A 54 -6.16 -11.02 6.52
C TRP A 54 -6.22 -11.90 7.78
N LYS A 55 -7.22 -11.61 8.62
CA LYS A 55 -7.52 -12.19 9.95
C LYS A 55 -6.69 -11.62 11.10
#